data_AF-A0A9P9XTE1-F1
#
_entry.id   AF-A0A9P9XTE1-F1
#
_cell.length_a   1.000
_cell.length_b   1.000
_cell.length_c   1.000
_cell.angle_alpha   90.00
_cell.angle_beta   90.00
_cell.angle_gamma   90.00
#
_symmetry.space_group_name_H-M   'P 1'
#
loop_
_entity.id
_entity.type
_entity.pdbx_description
1 polymer ?
#
loop_
_entity_poly.entity_id
_entity_poly.type
_entity_poly.pdbx_seq_one_letter_code
_entity_poly.pdbx_strand_id
1 'polypeptide(L)' 'MERLKLMEGTLEIMVEHGKWKCLGRNVAMMELHQVFIELLRMYDLVLCEPTKPWKSLNYGMFLQSQFWIEAYAIREHV' A
#
# COMPACT_ATOMS: atom_id res chain seq x y z
N MET A 1 -13.53 -20.51 -10.41
CA MET A 1 -13.46 -19.27 -11.23
C MET A 1 -14.35 -18.16 -10.65
N GLU A 2 -15.56 -18.47 -10.20
CA GLU A 2 -16.53 -17.49 -9.67
C GLU A 2 -16.10 -16.81 -8.36
N ARG A 3 -15.52 -17.57 -7.42
CA ARG A 3 -14.95 -17.02 -6.16
C ARG A 3 -13.78 -16.06 -6.41
N LEU A 4 -12.95 -16.32 -7.41
CA LEU A 4 -11.83 -15.43 -7.76
C LEU A 4 -12.35 -14.08 -8.27
N LYS A 5 -13.33 -14.10 -9.18
CA LYS A 5 -14.01 -12.89 -9.67
C LYS A 5 -14.67 -12.08 -8.56
N LEU A 6 -15.25 -12.76 -7.57
CA LEU A 6 -15.82 -12.10 -6.39
C LEU A 6 -14.75 -11.42 -5.53
N MET A 7 -13.62 -12.11 -5.29
CA MET A 7 -12.50 -11.55 -4.52
C MET A 7 -11.83 -10.37 -5.25
N GLU A 8 -11.69 -10.47 -6.57
CA GLU A 8 -11.23 -9.37 -7.42
C GLU A 8 -12.20 -8.19 -7.39
N GLY A 9 -13.51 -8.44 -7.47
CA GLY A 9 -14.54 -7.40 -7.36
C GLY A 9 -14.59 -6.70 -6.00
N THR A 10 -14.23 -7.40 -4.91
CA THR A 10 -14.08 -6.80 -3.58
C THR A 10 -12.83 -5.93 -3.47
N LEU A 11 -11.72 -6.35 -4.09
CA LEU A 11 -10.49 -5.57 -4.15
C LEU A 11 -10.68 -4.29 -4.97
N GLU A 12 -11.47 -4.36 -6.04
CA GLU A 12 -11.85 -3.19 -6.83
C GLU A 12 -12.50 -2.10 -5.98
N ILE A 13 -13.33 -2.43 -4.98
CA ILE A 13 -14.04 -1.45 -4.12
C ILE A 13 -13.11 -0.43 -3.45
N MET A 14 -11.85 -0.78 -3.16
CA MET A 14 -10.91 0.15 -2.52
C MET A 14 -10.48 1.30 -3.43
N VAL A 15 -10.44 1.09 -4.73
CA VAL A 15 -10.14 2.15 -5.69
C VAL A 15 -11.45 2.55 -6.35
N GLU A 16 -12.17 1.62 -7.01
CA GLU A 16 -13.57 1.78 -7.40
C GLU A 16 -14.29 0.48 -7.85
N HIS A 17 -15.63 0.47 -7.84
CA HIS A 17 -16.47 -0.67 -8.25
C HIS A 17 -17.15 -0.46 -9.62
N GLY A 18 -17.01 -1.42 -10.54
CA GLY A 18 -17.82 -1.48 -11.77
C GLY A 18 -17.51 -0.40 -12.82
N LYS A 19 -18.52 0.38 -13.22
CA LYS A 19 -18.43 1.41 -14.28
C LYS A 19 -17.79 2.72 -13.82
N TRP A 20 -17.72 2.96 -12.51
CA TRP A 20 -17.27 4.23 -11.94
C TRP A 20 -15.81 4.15 -11.54
N LYS A 21 -14.94 3.93 -12.53
CA LYS A 21 -13.50 3.79 -12.29
C LYS A 21 -12.78 5.15 -12.13
N CYS A 22 -11.71 5.21 -11.35
CA CYS A 22 -10.93 6.37 -11.00
C CYS A 22 -9.99 6.49 -12.17
N LEU A 23 -10.13 7.61 -12.86
CA LEU A 23 -9.34 7.90 -14.03
C LEU A 23 -7.84 7.80 -13.74
N GLY A 24 -7.43 8.11 -12.51
CA GLY A 24 -6.05 8.06 -12.04
C GLY A 24 -5.53 6.68 -11.64
N ARG A 25 -6.33 5.60 -11.71
CA ARG A 25 -5.92 4.27 -11.20
C ARG A 25 -4.59 3.80 -11.77
N ASN A 26 -4.40 3.90 -13.08
CA ASN A 26 -3.17 3.44 -13.73
C ASN A 26 -1.96 4.29 -13.31
N VAL A 27 -2.15 5.61 -13.18
CA VAL A 27 -1.10 6.53 -12.73
C VAL A 27 -0.75 6.24 -11.27
N ALA A 28 -1.74 6.15 -10.38
CA ALA A 28 -1.53 5.84 -8.98
C ALA A 28 -0.76 4.51 -8.80
N MET A 29 -1.14 3.46 -9.54
CA MET A 29 -0.42 2.18 -9.48
C MET A 29 1.02 2.28 -10.01
N MET A 30 1.25 3.06 -11.07
CA MET A 30 2.60 3.28 -11.61
C MET A 30 3.51 3.98 -10.60
N GLU A 31 3.05 5.08 -10.01
CA GLU A 31 3.78 5.84 -9.00
C GLU A 31 4.05 5.00 -7.75
N LEU A 32 3.03 4.27 -7.26
CA LEU A 32 3.18 3.37 -6.11
C LEU A 32 4.25 2.31 -6.37
N HIS A 33 4.23 1.66 -7.53
CA HIS A 33 5.24 0.66 -7.87
C HIS A 33 6.65 1.26 -7.89
N GLN A 34 6.83 2.46 -8.44
CA GLN A 34 8.13 3.12 -8.47
C GLN A 34 8.63 3.41 -7.05
N VAL A 35 7.78 4.03 -6.22
CA VAL A 35 8.12 4.38 -4.84
C VAL A 35 8.44 3.13 -4.02
N PHE A 36 7.62 2.07 -4.10
CA PHE A 36 7.88 0.84 -3.34
C PHE A 36 9.20 0.18 -3.75
N ILE A 37 9.50 0.11 -5.04
CA ILE A 37 10.76 -0.49 -5.52
C ILE A 37 11.96 0.35 -5.09
N GLU A 38 11.89 1.68 -5.18
CA GLU A 38 12.99 2.54 -4.75
C GLU A 38 13.24 2.45 -3.24
N LEU A 39 12.18 2.51 -2.43
CA LEU A 39 12.26 2.39 -0.97
C LEU A 39 12.91 1.06 -0.55
N LEU A 40 12.46 -0.06 -1.12
CA LEU A 40 12.99 -1.39 -0.78
C LEU A 40 14.42 -1.63 -1.28
N ARG A 41 14.88 -0.90 -2.30
CA ARG A 41 16.26 -0.99 -2.80
C ARG A 41 17.23 -0.10 -2.02
N MET A 42 16.73 1.03 -1.51
CA MET A 42 17.55 2.04 -0.87
C MET A 42 17.64 1.87 0.64
N TYR A 43 16.59 1.32 1.27
CA TYR A 43 16.45 1.28 2.72
C TYR A 43 16.09 -0.10 3.24
N ASP A 44 16.66 -0.46 4.39
CA ASP A 44 16.11 -1.48 5.26
C ASP A 44 15.09 -0.81 6.19
N LEU A 45 13.83 -1.25 6.13
CA LEU A 45 12.68 -0.62 6.77
C LEU A 45 12.20 -1.46 7.94
N VAL A 46 12.25 -0.91 9.16
CA VAL A 46 11.87 -1.60 10.39
C VAL A 46 10.74 -0.85 11.09
N LEU A 47 9.74 -1.58 11.58
CA LEU A 47 8.65 -0.99 12.38
C LEU A 47 9.15 -0.59 13.77
N CYS A 48 8.85 0.65 14.19
CA CYS A 48 9.19 1.11 15.54
C CYS A 48 8.47 0.30 16.63
N GLU A 49 7.18 -0.01 16.41
CA GLU A 49 6.36 -0.80 17.34
C GLU A 49 5.71 -1.99 16.61
N PRO A 50 6.38 -3.17 16.59
CA PRO A 50 5.87 -4.33 15.85
C PRO A 50 4.59 -4.92 16.46
N THR A 51 4.35 -4.70 17.76
CA THR A 51 3.14 -5.18 18.46
C THR A 51 1.89 -4.39 18.07
N LYS A 52 2.06 -3.16 17.57
CA LYS A 52 0.97 -2.29 17.14
C LYS A 52 1.41 -1.47 15.93
N PRO A 53 1.44 -2.10 14.75
CA PRO A 53 2.11 -1.54 13.58
C PRO A 53 1.41 -0.29 13.05
N TRP A 54 0.08 -0.21 13.13
CA TRP A 54 -0.69 0.98 12.79
C TRP A 54 -2.08 0.95 13.44
N LYS A 55 -2.74 2.11 13.48
CA LYS A 55 -4.18 2.23 13.72
C LYS A 55 -4.90 2.33 12.38
N SER A 56 -5.89 1.48 12.16
CA SER A 56 -6.70 1.46 10.94
C SER A 56 -8.14 1.86 11.25
N LEU A 57 -8.69 2.78 10.46
CA LEU A 57 -10.10 3.13 10.44
C LEU A 57 -10.64 2.88 9.03
N ASN A 58 -11.84 2.31 8.92
CA ASN A 58 -12.49 2.08 7.64
C ASN A 58 -13.81 2.85 7.58
N TYR A 59 -13.90 3.78 6.63
CA TYR A 59 -15.11 4.54 6.31
C TYR A 59 -15.46 4.41 4.82
N GLY A 60 -15.19 3.25 4.21
CA GLY A 60 -15.21 3.03 2.76
C GLY A 60 -13.83 3.13 2.10
N MET A 61 -12.88 3.76 2.78
CA MET A 61 -11.44 3.69 2.50
C MET A 61 -10.71 3.37 3.80
N PHE A 62 -9.58 2.66 3.71
CA PHE A 62 -8.72 2.41 4.87
C PHE A 62 -7.84 3.63 5.13
N LEU A 63 -8.03 4.26 6.29
CA LEU A 63 -7.16 5.29 6.80
C LEU A 63 -6.25 4.65 7.84
N GLN A 64 -4.96 4.62 7.54
CA GLN A 64 -3.93 4.10 8.43
C GLN A 64 -3.13 5.25 9.04
N SER A 65 -2.94 5.22 10.35
CA SER A 65 -2.15 6.20 11.10
C SER A 65 -1.24 5.51 12.09
N GLN A 66 -0.22 6.20 12.60
CA GLN A 66 0.78 5.64 13.52
C GLN A 66 1.61 4.50 12.92
N PHE A 67 1.86 4.55 11.61
CA PHE A 67 2.74 3.61 10.91
C PHE A 67 4.18 4.13 10.93
N TRP A 68 4.79 4.13 12.12
CA TRP A 68 6.14 4.65 12.32
C TRP A 68 7.19 3.62 11.88
N ILE A 69 8.09 4.05 11.00
CA ILE A 69 9.14 3.23 10.41
C ILE A 69 10.49 3.91 10.65
N GLU A 70 11.48 3.11 11.06
CA GLU A 70 12.89 3.45 10.97
C GLU A 70 13.45 2.95 9.65
N ALA A 71 14.19 3.81 8.95
CA ALA A 71 14.77 3.51 7.65
C ALA A 71 16.30 3.61 7.71
N TYR A 72 16.98 2.52 7.41
CA TYR A 72 18.44 2.43 7.40
C TYR A 72 18.94 2.41 5.96
N ALA A 73 19.77 3.37 5.56
CA ALA A 73 20.27 3.46 4.19
C ALA A 73 21.25 2.30 3.87
N ILE A 74 20.90 1.47 2.89
CA ILE A 74 21.70 0.28 2.52
C ILE A 74 23.01 0.70 1.82
N ARG A 75 23.03 1.86 1.14
CA ARG A 75 24.17 2.31 0.34
C ARG A 75 25.34 2.90 1.15
N GLU A 76 25.22 3.03 2.47
CA GLU A 76 26.31 3.48 3.35
C GLU A 76 27.10 2.33 4.01
N HIS A 77 26.69 1.07 3.80
CA HIS A 77 27.35 -0.12 4.36
C HIS A 77 28.33 -0.82 3.40
N VAL A 78 28.83 -0.12 2.37
CA VAL A 78 29.89 -0.60 1.45
C VAL A 78 31.01 0.43 1.36
#